data_AF-A0A4W4GNG9-F1
#
_entry.id   AF-A0A4W4GNG9-F1
#
_cell.length_a   1.000
_cell.length_b   1.000
_cell.length_c   1.000
_cell.angle_alpha   90.00
_cell.angle_beta   90.00
_cell.angle_gamma   90.00
#
_symmetry.space_group_name_H-M   'P 1'
#
loop_
_entity.id
_entity.type
_entity.pdbx_description
1 polymer ?
#
loop_
_entity_poly.entity_id
_entity_poly.type
_entity_poly.pdbx_seq_one_letter_code
_entity_poly.pdbx_strand_id
1 'polypeptide(L)' 'MIASIVLGTFGLIATLVGMQCSKVGGENYVLKGRIAALGGVFFILQGLCTMIAVSWYASNITREFFDPLYPGTK' A
#
# COMPACT_ATOMS: atom_id res chain seq x y z
N MET A 1 8.18 2.58 2.02
CA MET A 1 7.56 1.99 3.23
C MET A 1 6.71 3.00 4.00
N ILE A 2 7.23 4.15 4.45
CA ILE A 2 6.42 5.14 5.20
C ILE A 2 5.19 5.61 4.40
N ALA A 3 5.38 6.01 3.13
CA ALA A 3 4.27 6.40 2.27
C ALA A 3 3.21 5.30 2.12
N SER A 4 3.64 4.03 1.99
CA SER A 4 2.73 2.88 1.95
C SER A 4 1.88 2.78 3.21
N ILE A 5 2.49 2.95 4.40
CA ILE A 5 1.76 2.89 5.68
C ILE A 5 0.71 4.00 5.74
N VAL A 6 1.09 5.23 5.38
CA VAL A 6 0.17 6.36 5.37
C VAL A 6 -1.01 6.11 4.43
N LEU A 7 -0.75 5.70 3.18
CA LEU A 7 -1.80 5.35 2.21
C LEU A 7 -2.68 4.20 2.69
N GLY A 8 -2.10 3.20 3.35
CA GLY A 8 -2.83 2.07 3.92
C GLY A 8 -3.75 2.46 5.06
N THR A 9 -3.29 3.34 5.97
CA THR A 9 -4.13 3.83 7.08
C THR A 9 -5.33 4.63 6.57
N PHE A 10 -5.12 5.54 5.61
CA PHE A 10 -6.21 6.27 4.98
C PHE A 10 -7.16 5.35 4.19
N GLY A 11 -6.60 4.40 3.45
CA GLY A 11 -7.37 3.37 2.75
C GLY A 11 -8.26 2.60 3.71
N LEU A 12 -7.71 2.09 4.82
CA LEU A 12 -8.43 1.33 5.83
C LEU A 12 -9.59 2.13 6.44
N ILE A 13 -9.34 3.38 6.84
CA ILE A 13 -10.38 4.27 7.39
C ILE A 13 -11.48 4.50 6.34
N ALA A 14 -11.12 4.78 5.09
CA ALA A 14 -12.08 4.98 4.01
C ALA A 14 -12.94 3.72 3.77
N THR A 15 -12.34 2.53 3.74
CA THR A 15 -13.09 1.27 3.56
C THR A 15 -14.03 1.01 4.74
N LEU A 16 -13.61 1.26 5.99
CA LEU A 16 -14.44 1.12 7.18
C LEU A 16 -15.66 2.04 7.16
N VAL A 17 -15.51 3.28 6.67
CA VAL A 17 -16.61 4.23 6.52
C VAL A 17 -17.52 3.88 5.32
N GLY A 18 -16.95 3.35 4.24
CA GLY A 18 -17.67 2.99 3.02
C GLY A 18 -18.53 1.74 3.11
N MET A 19 -18.31 0.86 4.09
CA MET A 19 -19.12 -0.36 4.27
C MET A 19 -20.59 -0.05 4.59
N GLN A 20 -21.50 -0.88 4.08
CA GLN A 20 -22.95 -0.74 4.30
C GLN A 20 -23.33 -0.84 5.78
N CYS A 21 -22.60 -1.63 6.57
CA CYS A 21 -22.83 -1.78 8.01
C CYS A 21 -22.39 -0.56 8.85
N SER A 22 -21.68 0.41 8.26
CA SER A 22 -21.15 1.56 9.00
C SER A 22 -22.18 2.69 9.07
N LYS A 23 -22.54 3.17 10.27
CA LYS A 23 -23.55 4.24 10.44
C LYS A 23 -23.04 5.64 10.06
N VAL A 24 -21.75 5.77 9.77
CA VAL A 24 -21.10 7.01 9.33
C VAL A 24 -21.46 7.29 7.86
N GLY A 25 -21.98 8.49 7.57
CA GLY A 25 -22.28 8.94 6.20
C GLY A 25 -23.76 8.85 5.74
N GLY A 26 -24.68 8.46 6.62
CA GLY A 26 -26.12 8.39 6.31
C GLY A 26 -26.50 7.24 5.38
N GLU A 27 -27.73 7.27 4.83
CA GLU A 27 -28.32 6.19 4.02
C GLU A 27 -27.99 6.28 2.51
N ASN A 28 -27.06 7.16 2.14
CA ASN A 28 -26.61 7.32 0.75
C ASN A 28 -25.68 6.17 0.33
N TYR A 29 -26.27 5.03 -0.06
CA TYR A 29 -25.56 3.82 -0.47
C TYR A 29 -24.61 4.04 -1.66
N VAL A 30 -24.96 4.95 -2.59
CA VAL A 30 -24.11 5.31 -3.74
C VAL A 30 -22.82 6.00 -3.30
N LEU A 31 -22.92 6.94 -2.34
CA LEU A 31 -21.75 7.65 -1.82
C LEU A 31 -20.84 6.70 -1.02
N LYS A 32 -21.43 5.85 -0.18
CA LYS A 32 -20.72 4.79 0.55
C LYS A 32 -19.96 3.84 -0.38
N GLY A 33 -20.60 3.40 -1.46
CA GLY A 33 -19.96 2.56 -2.48
C GLY A 33 -18.75 3.24 -3.13
N ARG A 34 -18.85 4.54 -3.45
CA ARG A 34 -17.72 5.32 -3.99
C ARG A 34 -16.57 5.46 -2.99
N ILE A 35 -16.88 5.70 -1.72
CA ILE A 35 -15.87 5.81 -0.65
C ILE A 35 -15.16 4.47 -0.44
N ALA A 36 -15.90 3.35 -0.42
CA ALA A 36 -15.32 2.01 -0.33
C ALA A 36 -14.42 1.69 -1.54
N ALA A 37 -14.87 2.05 -2.75
CA ALA A 37 -14.07 1.89 -3.97
C ALA A 37 -12.76 2.72 -3.89
N LEU A 38 -12.85 3.97 -3.44
CA LEU A 38 -11.67 4.83 -3.24
C LEU A 38 -10.70 4.22 -2.21
N GLY A 39 -11.22 3.68 -1.10
CA GLY A 39 -10.43 2.97 -0.09
C GLY A 39 -9.69 1.76 -0.67
N GLY A 40 -10.34 1.00 -1.56
CA GLY A 40 -9.71 -0.10 -2.31
C GLY A 40 -8.57 0.36 -3.21
N VAL A 41 -8.74 1.48 -3.93
CA VAL A 41 -7.67 2.06 -4.77
C VAL A 41 -6.46 2.45 -3.92
N PHE A 42 -6.67 3.10 -2.77
CA PHE A 42 -5.59 3.42 -1.83
C PHE A 42 -4.87 2.17 -1.30
N PHE A 43 -5.61 1.08 -1.06
CA PHE A 43 -5.03 -0.19 -0.63
C PHE A 43 -4.16 -0.84 -1.71
N ILE A 44 -4.60 -0.80 -2.98
CA ILE A 44 -3.80 -1.30 -4.10
C ILE A 44 -2.51 -0.48 -4.26
N LEU A 45 -2.61 0.85 -4.19
CA LEU A 45 -1.44 1.74 -4.22
C LEU A 45 -0.46 1.45 -3.07
N GLN A 46 -0.96 1.22 -1.86
CA GLN A 46 -0.17 0.83 -0.70
C GLN A 46 0.57 -0.51 -0.94
N GLY A 47 -0.11 -1.50 -1.51
CA GLY A 47 0.48 -2.79 -1.87
C GLY A 47 1.60 -2.64 -2.90
N LEU A 48 1.34 -1.93 -4.00
CA LEU A 48 2.32 -1.68 -5.07
C LEU A 48 3.55 -0.94 -4.56
N CYS A 49 3.36 0.12 -3.77
CA CYS A 49 4.48 0.89 -3.22
C CYS A 49 5.37 0.02 -2.30
N THR A 50 4.76 -0.88 -1.54
CA THR A 50 5.49 -1.83 -0.68
C THR A 50 6.25 -2.86 -1.51
N MET A 51 5.60 -3.44 -2.53
CA MET A 51 6.24 -4.40 -3.44
C MET A 51 7.47 -3.79 -4.13
N ILE A 52 7.35 -2.57 -4.68
CA ILE A 52 8.46 -1.88 -5.34
C ILE A 52 9.62 -1.66 -4.37
N ALA A 53 9.35 -1.19 -3.14
CA ALA A 53 10.38 -0.93 -2.15
C ALA A 53 11.15 -2.20 -1.76
N VAL A 54 10.45 -3.32 -1.54
CA VAL A 54 11.07 -4.60 -1.19
C VAL A 54 11.83 -5.19 -2.37
N SER A 55 11.25 -5.17 -3.58
CA SER A 55 11.91 -5.65 -4.79
C SER A 55 13.18 -4.86 -5.11
N TRP A 56 13.16 -3.54 -4.91
CA TRP A 56 14.33 -2.69 -5.09
C TRP A 56 15.44 -3.05 -4.11
N TYR A 57 15.09 -3.24 -2.83
CA TYR A 57 16.05 -3.65 -1.81
C TYR A 57 16.68 -5.01 -2.17
N ALA A 58 15.86 -6.02 -2.47
CA ALA A 58 16.34 -7.35 -2.86
C ALA A 58 17.22 -7.32 -4.12
N SER A 59 16.87 -6.49 -5.12
CA SER A 59 17.66 -6.34 -6.33
C SER A 59 19.03 -5.73 -6.06
N ASN A 60 19.14 -4.72 -5.18
CA ASN A 60 20.44 -4.14 -4.81
C ASN A 60 21.33 -5.18 -4.12
N ILE A 61 20.79 -5.88 -3.12
CA ILE A 61 21.53 -6.94 -2.42
C ILE A 61 22.01 -8.00 -3.43
N THR A 62 21.14 -8.43 -4.34
CA THR A 62 21.51 -9.42 -5.37
C THR A 62 22.65 -8.89 -6.26
N ARG A 63 22.59 -7.62 -6.67
CA ARG A 63 23.65 -6.99 -7.47
C ARG A 63 24.96 -6.92 -6.71
N GLU A 64 24.93 -6.51 -5.44
CA GLU A 64 26.11 -6.47 -4.57
C GLU A 64 26.74 -7.85 -4.39
N PHE A 65 25.93 -8.91 -4.23
CA PHE A 65 26.42 -10.29 -4.11
C PHE A 65 27.13 -10.79 -5.37
N PHE A 66 26.64 -10.41 -6.56
CA PHE A 66 27.22 -10.82 -7.84
C PHE A 66 28.25 -9.84 -8.40
N ASP A 67 28.53 -8.72 -7.71
CA ASP A 67 29.51 -7.74 -8.17
C ASP A 67 30.94 -8.26 -7.94
N PRO A 68 31.75 -8.45 -8.99
CA PRO A 68 33.12 -8.92 -8.86
C PRO A 68 34.05 -7.91 -8.17
N LEU A 69 33.66 -6.64 -8.09
CA LEU A 69 34.41 -5.56 -7.43
C LEU A 69 33.88 -5.25 -6.02
N TYR A 70 32.97 -6.06 -5.47
CA TYR A 70 32.44 -5.84 -4.12
C TYR A 70 33.57 -5.92 -3.07
N PRO A 71 33.88 -4.83 -2.33
CA PRO A 71 35.02 -4.77 -1.42
C PRO A 71 34.78 -5.46 -0.07
N GLY A 72 33.58 -6.02 0.16
CA GLY A 72 33.26 -6.81 1.34
C GLY A 72 33.79 -8.25 1.26
N THR A 73 34.02 -8.87 2.40
CA THR A 73 34.43 -10.29 2.48
C THR A 73 33.25 -11.17 2.07
N LYS A 74 33.46 -12.03 1.05
CA LYS A 74 32.46 -13.03 0.61
C LYS A 74 32.13 -14.05 1.70
#